data_AF-A0A8T4UUB9-F1
#
_entry.id   AF-A0A8T4UUB9-F1
#
_cell.length_a   1.000
_cell.length_b   1.000
_cell.length_c   1.000
_cell.angle_alpha   90.00
_cell.angle_beta   90.00
_cell.angle_gamma   90.00
#
_symmetry.space_group_name_H-M   'P 1'
#
loop_
_entity.id
_entity.type
_entity.pdbx_description
1 polymer ?
#
loop_
_entity_poly.entity_id
_entity_poly.type
_entity_poly.pdbx_seq_one_letter_code
_entity_poly.pdbx_strand_id
1 'polypeptide(L)'
;MNIESRIAQLKSGKRDIKTNCVGTALFIVGAIPIDSYISPDQTLDYYLSPIILENPEIGSVVLFSNTNGFLIHVGVITNLDPLLMIHRWRVDGRVTRDYPIKNYQEIYRRKNQIIIEYKLPRFSCT
;
A
#
# COMPACT_ATOMS: atom_id res chain seq x y z
N MET A 1 -15.83 0.86 -9.22
CA MET A 1 -14.99 2.08 -9.32
C MET A 1 -13.55 1.63 -9.49
N ASN A 2 -12.85 2.05 -10.55
CA ASN A 2 -11.50 1.58 -10.84
C ASN A 2 -10.43 2.30 -9.98
N ILE A 3 -9.22 1.73 -9.95
CA ILE A 3 -8.07 2.23 -9.17
C ILE A 3 -7.77 3.71 -9.50
N GLU A 4 -7.73 4.07 -10.78
CA GLU A 4 -7.44 5.46 -11.20
C GLU A 4 -8.44 6.48 -10.64
N SER A 5 -9.74 6.13 -10.60
CA SER A 5 -10.77 6.99 -10.03
C SER A 5 -10.56 7.23 -8.54
N ARG A 6 -10.09 6.22 -7.81
CA ARG A 6 -9.78 6.32 -6.37
C ARG A 6 -8.50 7.10 -6.14
N ILE A 7 -7.48 6.90 -6.97
CA ILE A 7 -6.25 7.71 -6.94
C ILE A 7 -6.58 9.20 -7.17
N ALA A 8 -7.46 9.52 -8.12
CA ALA A 8 -7.88 10.90 -8.37
C ALA A 8 -8.61 11.54 -7.16
N GLN A 9 -9.26 10.73 -6.30
CA GLN A 9 -9.90 11.20 -5.07
C GLN A 9 -8.91 11.47 -3.93
N LEU A 10 -7.65 11.04 -4.05
CA LEU A 10 -6.60 11.34 -3.08
C LEU A 10 -6.17 12.81 -3.20
N LYS A 11 -7.03 13.73 -2.75
CA LYS A 11 -6.72 15.17 -2.70
C LYS A 11 -5.58 15.45 -1.73
N SER A 12 -4.65 16.32 -2.14
CA SER A 12 -3.65 16.93 -1.27
C SER A 12 -4.27 18.10 -0.49
N GLY A 13 -4.46 17.97 0.82
CA GLY A 13 -4.99 19.08 1.65
C GLY A 13 -5.58 18.59 2.97
N LYS A 14 -5.64 19.49 3.97
CA LYS A 14 -6.13 19.23 5.34
C LYS A 14 -7.47 18.48 5.29
N ARG A 15 -7.46 17.24 5.78
CA ARG A 15 -8.66 16.46 6.07
C ARG A 15 -8.86 16.48 7.57
N ASP A 16 -10.10 16.56 8.03
CA ASP A 16 -10.43 16.39 9.45
C ASP A 16 -10.19 14.95 9.94
N ILE A 17 -9.89 14.03 9.01
CA ILE A 17 -9.65 12.61 9.25
C ILE A 17 -8.16 12.32 9.05
N LYS A 18 -7.54 11.78 10.10
CA LYS A 18 -6.17 11.26 10.08
C LYS A 18 -6.03 10.15 9.03
N THR A 19 -4.92 10.07 8.32
CA THR A 19 -4.65 9.08 7.25
C THR A 19 -3.28 8.43 7.42
N ASN A 20 -3.08 7.22 6.88
CA ASN A 20 -1.77 6.55 6.86
C ASN A 20 -1.60 5.64 5.62
N CYS A 21 -0.44 5.01 5.48
CA CYS A 21 -0.12 4.15 4.33
C CYS A 21 -1.10 2.97 4.16
N VAL A 22 -1.50 2.35 5.27
CA VAL A 22 -2.41 1.20 5.29
C VAL A 22 -3.78 1.59 4.73
N GLY A 23 -4.44 2.59 5.33
CA GLY A 23 -5.77 2.99 4.88
C GLY A 23 -5.77 3.59 3.49
N THR A 24 -4.73 4.32 3.09
CA THR A 24 -4.58 4.79 1.71
C THR A 24 -4.51 3.63 0.72
N ALA A 25 -3.72 2.59 0.99
CA ALA A 25 -3.65 1.43 0.11
C ALA A 25 -4.98 0.69 0.00
N LEU A 26 -5.64 0.42 1.14
CA LEU A 26 -6.95 -0.24 1.20
C LEU A 26 -8.04 0.56 0.47
N PHE A 27 -8.01 1.89 0.58
CA PHE A 27 -8.93 2.75 -0.13
C PHE A 27 -8.70 2.69 -1.64
N ILE A 28 -7.44 2.71 -2.11
CA ILE A 28 -7.09 2.65 -3.54
C ILE A 28 -7.58 1.35 -4.18
N VAL A 29 -7.35 0.21 -3.53
CA VAL A 29 -7.82 -1.10 -4.02
C VAL A 29 -9.30 -1.36 -3.77
N GLY A 30 -10.00 -0.39 -3.18
CA GLY A 30 -11.44 -0.45 -2.96
C GLY A 30 -11.91 -1.34 -1.82
N ALA A 31 -11.01 -1.80 -0.96
CA ALA A 31 -11.33 -2.59 0.22
C ALA A 31 -12.03 -1.76 1.32
N ILE A 32 -11.84 -0.43 1.34
CA ILE A 32 -12.56 0.49 2.22
C ILE A 32 -13.12 1.69 1.42
N PRO A 33 -14.23 2.31 1.90
CA PRO A 33 -14.90 3.38 1.16
C PRO A 33 -14.20 4.73 1.25
N ILE A 34 -13.38 4.96 2.28
CA ILE A 34 -12.71 6.24 2.54
C ILE A 34 -11.24 6.03 2.89
N ASP A 35 -10.38 6.96 2.49
CA ASP A 35 -8.98 6.99 2.93
C ASP A 35 -8.90 7.57 4.35
N SER A 36 -8.69 6.69 5.33
CA SER A 36 -8.64 6.98 6.77
C SER A 36 -7.47 6.27 7.45
N TYR A 37 -7.16 6.61 8.69
CA TYR A 37 -6.14 5.92 9.47
C TYR A 37 -6.61 4.51 9.83
N ILE A 38 -5.78 3.51 9.56
CA ILE A 38 -6.01 2.11 9.94
C ILE A 38 -4.83 1.63 10.79
N SER A 39 -5.09 1.05 11.96
CA SER A 39 -4.00 0.50 12.78
C SER A 39 -3.31 -0.66 12.05
N PRO A 40 -1.97 -0.67 11.94
CA PRO A 40 -1.21 -1.75 11.29
C PRO A 40 -1.48 -3.13 11.91
N ASP A 41 -1.75 -3.16 13.21
CA ASP A 41 -1.55 -4.32 14.08
C ASP A 41 -2.62 -5.41 13.93
N GLN A 42 -3.78 -5.11 13.32
CA GLN A 42 -4.96 -6.00 13.42
C GLN A 42 -5.86 -6.08 12.18
N THR A 43 -5.51 -5.46 11.05
CA THR A 43 -6.55 -5.20 10.03
C THR A 43 -6.26 -5.68 8.61
N LEU A 44 -5.01 -5.94 8.23
CA LEU A 44 -4.71 -6.28 6.84
C LEU A 44 -5.27 -7.63 6.41
N ASP A 45 -5.21 -8.63 7.28
CA ASP A 45 -5.73 -9.96 6.95
C ASP A 45 -7.25 -9.95 6.72
N TYR A 46 -8.00 -9.00 7.30
CA TYR A 46 -9.43 -8.89 7.01
C TYR A 46 -9.69 -8.42 5.56
N TYR A 47 -8.82 -7.56 5.02
CA TYR A 47 -9.03 -6.93 3.71
C TYR A 47 -8.24 -7.56 2.57
N LEU A 48 -7.14 -8.26 2.86
CA LEU A 48 -6.20 -8.78 1.87
C LEU A 48 -6.22 -10.31 1.82
N SER A 49 -6.05 -10.84 0.62
CA SER A 49 -5.99 -12.27 0.37
C SER A 49 -4.88 -12.90 1.23
N PRO A 50 -5.09 -14.09 1.82
CA PRO A 50 -4.01 -14.81 2.49
C PRO A 50 -2.93 -15.29 1.51
N ILE A 51 -3.23 -15.28 0.20
CA ILE A 51 -2.29 -15.70 -0.85
C ILE A 51 -1.25 -14.61 -1.07
N ILE A 52 0.01 -14.99 -0.92
CA ILE A 52 1.17 -14.18 -1.32
C ILE A 52 1.45 -14.50 -2.79
N LEU A 53 1.52 -13.47 -3.64
CA LEU A 53 1.85 -13.64 -5.04
C LEU A 53 3.36 -13.77 -5.23
N GLU A 54 3.78 -14.70 -6.10
CA GLU A 54 5.17 -14.82 -6.54
C GLU A 54 5.60 -13.65 -7.42
N ASN A 55 4.67 -13.13 -8.24
CA ASN A 55 4.89 -11.98 -9.12
C ASN A 55 3.84 -10.88 -8.81
N PRO A 56 4.24 -9.61 -8.74
CA PRO A 56 3.30 -8.51 -8.54
C PRO A 56 2.42 -8.30 -9.77
N GLU A 57 1.21 -7.79 -9.54
CA GLU A 57 0.27 -7.37 -10.59
C GLU A 57 -0.17 -5.93 -10.29
N ILE A 58 -0.69 -5.22 -11.31
CA ILE A 58 -1.25 -3.88 -11.10
C ILE A 58 -2.46 -3.99 -10.16
N GLY A 59 -2.48 -3.17 -9.12
CA GLY A 59 -3.51 -3.21 -8.08
C GLY A 59 -3.20 -4.15 -6.92
N SER A 60 -2.13 -4.95 -6.98
CA SER A 60 -1.64 -5.68 -5.81
C SER A 60 -1.20 -4.71 -4.72
N VAL A 61 -1.48 -5.06 -3.48
CA VAL A 61 -0.97 -4.38 -2.29
C VAL A 61 0.42 -4.93 -2.00
N VAL A 62 1.41 -4.04 -1.93
CA VAL A 62 2.77 -4.38 -1.52
C VAL A 62 2.95 -4.08 -0.03
N LEU A 63 3.38 -5.10 0.71
CA LEU A 63 3.64 -5.04 2.15
C LEU A 63 5.15 -5.06 2.38
N PHE A 64 5.61 -4.12 3.20
CA PHE A 64 6.99 -4.05 3.63
C PHE A 64 7.03 -4.34 5.13
N SER A 65 7.60 -5.48 5.52
CA SER A 65 7.71 -5.89 6.93
C SER A 65 9.17 -6.04 7.32
N ASN A 66 9.53 -5.86 8.58
CA ASN A 66 10.87 -6.24 9.05
C ASN A 66 10.99 -7.76 9.23
N THR A 67 12.19 -8.25 9.54
CA THR A 67 12.46 -9.68 9.76
C THR A 67 11.75 -10.27 10.97
N ASN A 68 11.22 -9.44 11.87
CA ASN A 68 10.40 -9.86 13.01
C ASN A 68 8.90 -9.90 12.65
N GLY A 69 8.55 -9.66 11.38
CA GLY A 69 7.17 -9.65 10.88
C GLY A 69 6.39 -8.37 11.15
N PHE A 70 7.00 -7.33 11.73
CA PHE A 70 6.31 -6.06 11.93
C PHE A 70 6.18 -5.29 10.62
N LEU A 71 4.95 -4.92 10.28
CA LEU A 71 4.65 -4.08 9.13
C LEU A 71 5.29 -2.69 9.29
N ILE A 72 6.13 -2.32 8.34
CA ILE A 72 6.80 -1.02 8.26
C ILE A 72 5.99 -0.08 7.37
N HIS A 73 5.54 -0.58 6.22
CA HIS A 73 4.96 0.27 5.18
C HIS A 73 4.06 -0.52 4.22
N VAL A 74 3.15 0.19 3.53
CA VAL A 74 2.24 -0.38 2.53
C VAL A 74 2.11 0.55 1.33
N GLY A 75 2.03 -0.03 0.13
CA GLY A 75 1.69 0.66 -1.12
C GLY A 75 0.82 -0.18 -2.02
N VAL A 76 0.48 0.36 -3.19
CA VAL A 76 -0.26 -0.35 -4.24
C VAL A 76 0.54 -0.29 -5.54
N ILE A 77 0.71 -1.43 -6.20
CA ILE A 77 1.40 -1.52 -7.49
C ILE A 77 0.61 -0.79 -8.55
N THR A 78 1.27 0.09 -9.30
CA THR A 78 0.65 0.93 -10.35
C THR A 78 1.29 0.72 -11.72
N ASN A 79 2.52 0.20 -11.76
CA ASN A 79 3.21 -0.16 -13.00
C ASN A 79 4.15 -1.34 -12.73
N LEU A 80 4.35 -2.22 -13.72
CA LEU A 80 5.20 -3.42 -13.58
C LEU A 80 6.59 -3.24 -14.18
N ASP A 81 6.72 -2.42 -15.23
CA ASP A 81 8.01 -2.12 -15.86
C ASP A 81 8.13 -0.63 -16.21
N PRO A 82 8.85 0.19 -15.41
CA PRO A 82 9.50 -0.18 -14.15
C PRO A 82 8.47 -0.55 -13.07
N LEU A 83 8.89 -1.32 -12.05
CA LEU A 83 8.03 -1.68 -10.93
C LEU A 83 7.81 -0.48 -10.00
N LEU A 84 6.62 0.13 -10.10
CA LEU A 84 6.25 1.35 -9.38
C LEU A 84 5.04 1.12 -8.47
N MET A 85 5.01 1.87 -7.38
CA MET A 85 3.88 1.91 -6.46
C MET A 85 3.39 3.33 -6.19
N ILE A 86 2.12 3.42 -5.83
CA ILE A 86 1.55 4.58 -5.14
C ILE A 86 1.48 4.28 -3.64
N HIS A 87 1.82 5.27 -2.81
CA HIS A 87 1.77 5.12 -1.35
C HIS A 87 1.70 6.45 -0.63
N ARG A 88 1.48 6.41 0.68
CA ARG A 88 1.58 7.59 1.57
C ARG A 88 2.76 7.44 2.50
N TRP A 89 3.75 8.34 2.44
CA TRP A 89 5.04 8.18 3.14
C TRP A 89 4.92 8.10 4.67
N ARG A 90 4.01 8.89 5.26
CA ARG A 90 3.81 9.00 6.72
C ARG A 90 2.34 9.26 7.01
N VAL A 91 1.97 9.13 8.29
CA VAL A 91 0.69 9.61 8.82
C VAL A 91 0.46 11.06 8.36
N ASP A 92 -0.68 11.33 7.74
CA ASP A 92 -1.08 12.62 7.16
C ASP A 92 -0.12 13.22 6.12
N GLY A 93 0.90 12.45 5.72
CA GLY A 93 1.88 12.84 4.72
C GLY A 93 1.26 12.85 3.32
N ARG A 94 1.98 13.37 2.32
CA ARG A 94 1.47 13.36 0.94
C ARG A 94 1.41 11.94 0.38
N VAL A 95 0.48 11.74 -0.56
CA VAL A 95 0.48 10.56 -1.43
C VAL A 95 1.50 10.80 -2.53
N THR A 96 2.38 9.83 -2.73
CA THR A 96 3.40 9.82 -3.77
C THR A 96 3.00 8.78 -4.81
N ARG A 97 2.86 9.21 -6.06
CA ARG A 97 2.67 8.32 -7.22
C ARG A 97 4.03 7.89 -7.77
N ASP A 98 4.03 6.80 -8.54
CA ASP A 98 5.15 6.40 -9.40
C ASP A 98 6.46 6.19 -8.62
N TYR A 99 6.37 5.74 -7.36
CA TYR A 99 7.53 5.52 -6.51
C TYR A 99 8.18 4.17 -6.84
N PRO A 100 9.48 4.12 -7.23
CA PRO A 100 10.16 2.86 -7.53
C PRO A 100 10.34 2.01 -6.27
N ILE A 101 9.84 0.76 -6.29
CA ILE A 101 9.97 -0.15 -5.14
C ILE A 101 11.44 -0.47 -4.80
N LYS A 102 12.31 -0.47 -5.82
CA LYS A 102 13.76 -0.65 -5.63
C LYS A 102 14.36 0.36 -4.64
N ASN A 103 13.80 1.57 -4.53
CA ASN A 103 14.30 2.56 -3.59
C ASN A 103 14.04 2.13 -2.13
N TYR A 104 12.91 1.46 -1.83
CA TYR A 104 12.70 0.85 -0.51
C TYR A 104 13.70 -0.29 -0.29
N GLN A 105 13.91 -1.14 -1.30
CA GLN A 105 14.92 -2.19 -1.20
C GLN A 105 16.29 -1.60 -0.88
N GLU A 106 16.72 -0.51 -1.53
CA GLU A 106 18.01 0.14 -1.26
C GLU A 106 18.10 0.76 0.13
N ILE A 107 17.06 1.46 0.58
CA ILE A 107 17.01 2.09 1.92
C ILE A 107 17.18 1.03 3.02
N TYR A 108 16.54 -0.13 2.86
CA TYR A 108 16.52 -1.18 3.89
C TYR A 108 17.54 -2.30 3.65
N ARG A 109 18.11 -2.43 2.45
CA ARG A 109 19.21 -3.36 2.13
C ARG A 109 20.46 -3.06 2.94
N ARG A 110 20.75 -1.80 3.24
CA ARG A 110 21.84 -1.42 4.16
C ARG A 110 21.64 -1.94 5.58
N LYS A 111 20.42 -2.38 5.93
CA LYS A 111 20.04 -2.86 7.26
C LYS A 111 19.66 -4.35 7.30
N ASN A 112 19.68 -5.08 6.17
CA ASN A 112 19.28 -6.50 6.07
C ASN A 112 17.91 -6.85 6.72
N GLN A 113 16.96 -5.91 6.74
CA GLN A 113 15.79 -5.98 7.64
C GLN A 113 14.46 -5.75 6.93
N ILE A 114 14.24 -6.29 5.73
CA ILE A 114 12.94 -6.17 5.07
C ILE A 114 12.52 -7.42 4.31
N ILE A 115 11.25 -7.78 4.47
CA ILE A 115 10.51 -8.78 3.72
C ILE A 115 9.47 -8.02 2.90
N ILE A 116 9.34 -8.37 1.62
CA ILE A 116 8.37 -7.76 0.71
C ILE A 116 7.39 -8.84 0.28
N GLU A 117 6.10 -8.59 0.49
CA GLU A 117 5.02 -9.47 0.06
C GLU A 117 4.07 -8.72 -0.86
N TYR A 118 3.46 -9.43 -1.82
CA TYR A 118 2.43 -8.90 -2.69
C TYR A 118 1.14 -9.67 -2.44
N LYS A 119 0.04 -8.96 -2.16
CA LYS A 119 -1.27 -9.56 -1.88
C LYS A 119 -2.37 -8.84 -2.66
N LEU A 120 -3.38 -9.57 -3.10
CA LEU A 120 -4.59 -8.99 -3.72
C LEU A 120 -5.60 -8.56 -2.64
N PRO A 121 -6.48 -7.58 -2.91
CA PRO A 121 -7.66 -7.36 -2.06
C PRO A 121 -8.57 -8.59 -2.04
N ARG A 122 -9.17 -8.93 -0.89
CA ARG A 122 -10.13 -10.05 -0.75
C ARG A 122 -11.42 -9.80 -1.51
N PHE A 123 -11.90 -8.56 -1.46
CA PHE A 123 -13.19 -8.16 -1.99
C PHE A 123 -12.97 -7.23 -3.19
N SER A 124 -12.32 -7.74 -4.23
CA SER A 124 -12.35 -7.06 -5.53
C SER A 124 -13.77 -7.17 -6.09
N CYS A 125 -14.57 -6.12 -5.92
CA CYS A 125 -15.83 -6.00 -6.67
C CYS A 125 -15.46 -5.95 -8.16
N THR A 126 -15.74 -7.04 -8.86
CA THR A 126 -15.78 -7.06 -10.33
C THR A 126 -16.99 -6.28 -10.82
#